data_AF-A0A1G1ZI72-F1
#
_entry.id   AF-A0A1G1ZI72-F1
#
_cell.length_a   1.000
_cell.length_b   1.000
_cell.length_c   1.000
_cell.angle_alpha   90.00
_cell.angle_beta   90.00
_cell.angle_gamma   90.00
#
_symmetry.space_group_name_H-M   'P 1'
#
loop_
_entity.id
_entity.type
_entity.pdbx_description
1 polymer ?
#
loop_
_entity_poly.entity_id
_entity_poly.type
_entity_poly.pdbx_seq_one_letter_code
_entity_poly.pdbx_strand_id
1 'polypeptide(L)'
;MEAVPLYKEDCLDIFKVGVVGGGAMGSGLAALIARKGVPVVVKEILPELAEQAQERIYGKFKGWCDRGKISESQLNQFRAMVSVTYRWEDCKDVDLLIEAVSEKMDVKKKVFSDADKFLPPHVVFASNTSALSISEMAESVSDARKPQVVGLHFFNPPTQMPLVELIATAKASEEALGAVADFAANTLGKTVIRVKECPGFLVNRLLMPYLNEATVLLMETKLTPEQIDAEAKNFGWPMGPFTLLDMLGLDVAAEVADILQRGYGERAKFSPILRKLVDLKRFGVKSGAGFYGDDVPSVIDIILENYPDSRSKDVSAADGFRRMMAGLVNEAVLALEEGVASAEDIELGCLYGIGFPLAREGPLHWAQKNGLLAKPIFGDSGW
;
A
#
# COMPACT_ATOMS: atom_id res chain seq x y z
N MET A 1 10.72 -8.39 -26.25
CA MET A 1 11.10 -9.18 -25.07
C MET A 1 9.86 -9.93 -24.66
N GLU A 2 9.85 -11.25 -24.82
CA GLU A 2 8.80 -12.10 -24.25
C GLU A 2 8.92 -12.00 -22.72
N ALA A 3 7.80 -11.78 -22.04
CA ALA A 3 7.77 -11.74 -20.58
C ALA A 3 8.21 -13.13 -20.07
N VAL A 4 9.35 -13.19 -19.39
CA VAL A 4 9.73 -14.40 -18.65
C VAL A 4 8.68 -14.57 -17.56
N PRO A 5 7.92 -15.68 -17.53
CA PRO A 5 6.92 -15.87 -16.50
C PRO A 5 7.63 -15.91 -15.15
N LEU A 6 7.25 -15.02 -14.24
CA LEU A 6 7.84 -14.89 -12.90
C LEU A 6 7.64 -16.18 -12.07
N TYR A 7 6.74 -17.08 -12.47
CA TYR A 7 6.37 -18.30 -11.75
C TYR A 7 6.10 -19.48 -12.72
N LYS A 8 6.34 -20.73 -12.27
CA LYS A 8 6.28 -21.96 -13.08
C LYS A 8 4.88 -22.25 -13.66
N GLU A 9 4.85 -23.02 -14.75
CA GLU A 9 3.65 -23.45 -15.52
C GLU A 9 2.60 -24.28 -14.73
N ASP A 10 2.86 -24.67 -13.49
CA ASP A 10 1.95 -25.49 -12.65
C ASP A 10 1.53 -24.74 -11.36
N CYS A 11 0.97 -23.55 -11.49
CA CYS A 11 0.37 -22.84 -10.35
C CYS A 11 -1.11 -23.22 -10.19
N LEU A 12 -1.65 -23.12 -8.96
CA LEU A 12 -3.10 -23.30 -8.72
C LEU A 12 -3.88 -22.22 -9.47
N ASP A 13 -4.78 -22.63 -10.37
CA ASP A 13 -5.66 -21.71 -11.07
C ASP A 13 -6.67 -21.07 -10.11
N ILE A 14 -6.82 -19.74 -10.18
CA ILE A 14 -7.80 -18.99 -9.38
C ILE A 14 -9.00 -18.63 -10.28
N PHE A 15 -10.08 -19.39 -10.14
CA PHE A 15 -11.32 -19.21 -10.89
C PHE A 15 -12.36 -18.41 -10.11
N LYS A 16 -12.32 -18.41 -8.79
CA LYS A 16 -13.26 -17.66 -7.95
C LYS A 16 -12.58 -17.08 -6.72
N VAL A 17 -12.91 -15.82 -6.39
CA VAL A 17 -12.30 -15.11 -5.26
C VAL A 17 -13.31 -14.81 -4.16
N GLY A 18 -12.94 -15.06 -2.91
CA GLY A 18 -13.64 -14.52 -1.75
C GLY A 18 -12.98 -13.23 -1.29
N VAL A 19 -13.76 -12.17 -1.02
CA VAL A 19 -13.24 -10.94 -0.41
C VAL A 19 -13.94 -10.75 0.94
N VAL A 20 -13.18 -10.68 2.04
CA VAL A 20 -13.75 -10.48 3.38
C VAL A 20 -13.68 -9.02 3.76
N GLY A 21 -14.83 -8.41 4.01
CA GLY A 21 -15.00 -6.97 4.25
C GLY A 21 -15.33 -6.23 2.95
N GLY A 22 -16.52 -5.63 2.89
CA GLY A 22 -17.08 -4.91 1.75
C GLY A 22 -16.97 -3.39 1.85
N GLY A 23 -16.07 -2.90 2.71
CA GLY A 23 -15.75 -1.48 2.87
C GLY A 23 -15.11 -0.85 1.63
N ALA A 24 -14.39 0.28 1.81
CA ALA A 24 -13.82 1.02 0.69
C ALA A 24 -12.85 0.17 -0.19
N MET A 25 -11.90 -0.53 0.44
CA MET A 25 -10.94 -1.40 -0.25
C MET A 25 -11.60 -2.65 -0.81
N GLY A 26 -12.32 -3.42 0.01
CA GLY A 26 -12.93 -4.67 -0.43
C GLY A 26 -13.95 -4.51 -1.56
N SER A 27 -14.78 -3.46 -1.52
CA SER A 27 -15.66 -3.14 -2.66
C SER A 27 -14.88 -2.72 -3.92
N GLY A 28 -13.72 -2.09 -3.76
CA GLY A 28 -12.81 -1.77 -4.87
C GLY A 28 -12.19 -3.01 -5.49
N LEU A 29 -11.76 -3.96 -4.64
CA LEU A 29 -11.21 -5.26 -5.06
C LEU A 29 -12.26 -6.09 -5.78
N ALA A 30 -13.46 -6.23 -5.20
CA ALA A 30 -14.56 -6.95 -5.84
C ALA A 30 -14.90 -6.35 -7.22
N ALA A 31 -14.93 -5.01 -7.32
CA ALA A 31 -15.18 -4.35 -8.59
C ALA A 31 -14.05 -4.55 -9.63
N LEU A 32 -12.79 -4.58 -9.19
CA LEU A 32 -11.63 -4.89 -10.05
C LEU A 32 -11.71 -6.33 -10.58
N ILE A 33 -11.91 -7.29 -9.69
CA ILE A 33 -11.92 -8.74 -9.99
C ILE A 33 -13.08 -9.06 -10.95
N ALA A 34 -14.30 -8.57 -10.66
CA ALA A 34 -15.45 -8.77 -11.52
C ALA A 34 -15.26 -8.16 -12.92
N ARG A 35 -14.61 -6.99 -13.01
CA ARG A 35 -14.30 -6.34 -14.30
C ARG A 35 -13.31 -7.16 -15.14
N LYS A 36 -12.49 -8.01 -14.50
CA LYS A 36 -11.55 -8.91 -15.14
C LYS A 36 -12.16 -10.27 -15.49
N GLY A 37 -13.46 -10.45 -15.27
CA GLY A 37 -14.17 -11.66 -15.65
C GLY A 37 -14.04 -12.80 -14.64
N VAL A 38 -13.65 -12.51 -13.40
CA VAL A 38 -13.52 -13.52 -12.33
C VAL A 38 -14.69 -13.36 -11.35
N PRO A 39 -15.46 -14.42 -11.08
CA PRO A 39 -16.53 -14.38 -10.07
C PRO A 39 -15.98 -14.09 -8.68
N VAL A 40 -16.70 -13.26 -7.93
CA VAL A 40 -16.30 -12.83 -6.58
C VAL A 40 -17.45 -12.94 -5.59
N VAL A 41 -17.17 -13.49 -4.42
CA VAL A 41 -18.08 -13.52 -3.27
C VAL A 41 -17.55 -12.54 -2.23
N VAL A 42 -18.32 -11.52 -1.89
CA VAL A 42 -17.96 -10.56 -0.82
C VAL A 42 -18.64 -10.97 0.46
N LYS A 43 -17.86 -11.31 1.48
CA LYS A 43 -18.35 -11.72 2.79
C LYS A 43 -18.23 -10.59 3.80
N GLU A 44 -19.35 -10.23 4.41
CA GLU A 44 -19.45 -9.30 5.53
C GLU A 44 -19.68 -10.03 6.86
N ILE A 45 -19.57 -9.30 7.97
CA ILE A 45 -19.82 -9.87 9.30
C ILE A 45 -21.31 -9.89 9.68
N LEU A 46 -22.10 -8.97 9.13
CA LEU A 46 -23.52 -8.80 9.45
C LEU A 46 -24.36 -8.61 8.18
N PRO A 47 -25.64 -9.02 8.18
CA PRO A 47 -26.53 -8.87 7.02
C PRO A 47 -26.65 -7.43 6.50
N GLU A 48 -26.81 -6.45 7.39
CA GLU A 48 -26.94 -5.04 7.03
C GLU A 48 -25.65 -4.48 6.39
N LEU A 49 -24.48 -5.00 6.77
CA LEU A 49 -23.21 -4.62 6.14
C LEU A 49 -23.07 -5.27 4.76
N ALA A 50 -23.57 -6.50 4.57
CA ALA A 50 -23.64 -7.14 3.27
C ALA A 50 -24.50 -6.34 2.29
N GLU A 51 -25.67 -5.84 2.71
CA GLU A 51 -26.50 -4.96 1.88
C GLU A 51 -25.76 -3.68 1.49
N GLN A 52 -25.12 -3.00 2.45
CA GLN A 52 -24.32 -1.80 2.18
C GLN A 52 -23.14 -2.06 1.25
N ALA A 53 -22.47 -3.21 1.39
CA ALA A 53 -21.38 -3.62 0.51
C ALA A 53 -21.87 -3.84 -0.92
N GLN A 54 -23.02 -4.49 -1.09
CA GLN A 54 -23.66 -4.68 -2.38
C GLN A 54 -23.99 -3.35 -3.06
N GLU A 55 -24.59 -2.41 -2.33
CA GLU A 55 -24.88 -1.06 -2.83
C GLU A 55 -23.60 -0.32 -3.24
N ARG A 56 -22.55 -0.38 -2.42
CA ARG A 56 -21.26 0.27 -2.70
C ARG A 56 -20.61 -0.28 -3.96
N ILE A 57 -20.61 -1.60 -4.15
CA ILE A 57 -20.05 -2.25 -5.34
C ILE A 57 -20.86 -1.88 -6.58
N TYR A 58 -22.18 -1.97 -6.50
CA TYR A 58 -23.06 -1.61 -7.63
C TYR A 58 -22.94 -0.13 -8.00
N GLY A 59 -22.84 0.76 -7.00
CA GLY A 59 -22.59 2.19 -7.22
C GLY A 59 -21.29 2.47 -7.98
N LYS A 60 -20.23 1.67 -7.76
CA LYS A 60 -18.98 1.78 -8.55
C LYS A 60 -19.21 1.42 -10.02
N PHE A 61 -19.89 0.30 -10.29
CA PHE A 61 -20.19 -0.10 -11.67
C PHE A 61 -21.09 0.91 -12.38
N LYS A 62 -22.16 1.34 -11.72
CA LYS A 62 -23.05 2.39 -12.24
C LYS A 62 -22.27 3.66 -12.54
N GLY A 63 -21.41 4.11 -11.63
CA GLY A 63 -20.54 5.27 -11.87
C GLY A 63 -19.61 5.11 -13.08
N TRP A 64 -19.14 3.89 -13.40
CA TRP A 64 -18.41 3.64 -14.64
C TRP A 64 -19.31 3.74 -15.88
N CYS A 65 -20.52 3.20 -15.80
CA CYS A 65 -21.52 3.25 -16.88
C CYS A 65 -21.93 4.70 -17.17
N ASP A 66 -22.27 5.47 -16.14
CA ASP A 66 -22.69 6.88 -16.24
C ASP A 66 -21.59 7.77 -16.84
N ARG A 67 -20.31 7.39 -16.64
CA ARG A 67 -19.15 8.07 -17.25
C ARG A 67 -18.75 7.51 -18.62
N GLY A 68 -19.55 6.60 -19.19
CA GLY A 68 -19.28 5.98 -20.50
C GLY A 68 -18.05 5.07 -20.53
N LYS A 69 -17.53 4.63 -19.37
CA LYS A 69 -16.37 3.72 -19.29
C LYS A 69 -16.74 2.27 -19.59
N ILE A 70 -18.01 1.91 -19.41
CA ILE A 70 -18.59 0.59 -19.68
C ILE A 70 -20.01 0.75 -20.24
N SER A 71 -20.52 -0.27 -20.94
CA SER A 71 -21.91 -0.33 -21.42
C SER A 71 -22.88 -0.88 -20.36
N GLU A 72 -24.18 -0.71 -20.58
CA GLU A 72 -25.22 -1.33 -19.72
C GLU A 72 -25.14 -2.86 -19.72
N SER A 73 -24.76 -3.47 -20.84
CA SER A 73 -24.54 -4.92 -20.91
C SER A 73 -23.38 -5.35 -20.01
N GLN A 74 -22.27 -4.61 -20.03
CA GLN A 74 -21.14 -4.85 -19.13
C GLN A 74 -21.48 -4.62 -17.66
N LEU A 75 -22.29 -3.58 -17.36
CA LEU A 75 -22.81 -3.34 -16.01
C LEU A 75 -23.58 -4.56 -15.48
N ASN A 76 -24.49 -5.10 -16.28
CA ASN A 76 -25.27 -6.28 -15.92
C ASN A 76 -24.39 -7.54 -15.78
N GLN A 77 -23.41 -7.71 -16.67
CA GLN A 77 -22.42 -8.78 -16.57
C GLN A 77 -21.64 -8.69 -15.25
N PHE A 78 -21.05 -7.54 -14.94
CA PHE A 78 -20.27 -7.37 -13.71
C PHE A 78 -21.11 -7.55 -12.45
N ARG A 79 -22.38 -7.11 -12.47
CA ARG A 79 -23.31 -7.36 -11.38
C ARG A 79 -23.56 -8.87 -11.18
N ALA A 80 -23.66 -9.64 -12.25
CA ALA A 80 -23.83 -11.09 -12.17
C ALA A 80 -22.59 -11.84 -11.66
N MET A 81 -21.40 -11.23 -11.79
CA MET A 81 -20.13 -11.79 -11.30
C MET A 81 -19.93 -11.62 -9.79
N VAL A 82 -20.70 -10.74 -9.14
CA VAL A 82 -20.55 -10.43 -7.71
C VAL A 82 -21.73 -10.98 -6.92
N SER A 83 -21.46 -11.84 -5.95
CA SER A 83 -22.40 -12.15 -4.88
C SER A 83 -21.93 -11.54 -3.56
N VAL A 84 -22.87 -11.19 -2.69
CA VAL A 84 -22.56 -10.65 -1.36
C VAL A 84 -23.29 -11.48 -0.32
N THR A 85 -22.61 -11.81 0.77
CA THR A 85 -23.11 -12.70 1.83
C THR A 85 -22.59 -12.25 3.19
N TYR A 86 -23.20 -12.77 4.25
CA TYR A 86 -22.70 -12.70 5.63
C TYR A 86 -22.33 -14.10 6.17
N ARG A 87 -22.39 -15.13 5.32
CA ARG A 87 -22.23 -16.54 5.68
C ARG A 87 -20.97 -17.12 5.06
N TRP A 88 -20.20 -17.88 5.85
CA TRP A 88 -19.01 -18.56 5.35
C TRP A 88 -19.33 -19.73 4.41
N GLU A 89 -20.50 -20.36 4.53
CA GLU A 89 -20.86 -21.52 3.69
C GLU A 89 -20.98 -21.16 2.20
N ASP A 90 -21.25 -19.89 1.89
CA ASP A 90 -21.35 -19.38 0.52
C ASP A 90 -19.99 -19.12 -0.13
N CYS A 91 -18.89 -19.26 0.64
CA CYS A 91 -17.51 -19.04 0.19
C CYS A 91 -16.75 -20.35 -0.07
N LYS A 92 -17.39 -21.53 0.04
CA LYS A 92 -16.72 -22.83 0.04
C LYS A 92 -16.03 -23.24 -1.27
N ASP A 93 -16.35 -22.55 -2.36
CA ASP A 93 -15.91 -22.83 -3.74
C ASP A 93 -14.98 -21.74 -4.28
N VAL A 94 -14.39 -20.91 -3.41
CA VAL A 94 -13.36 -19.93 -3.79
C VAL A 94 -11.99 -20.60 -3.79
N ASP A 95 -11.09 -20.14 -4.65
CA ASP A 95 -9.70 -20.62 -4.73
C ASP A 95 -8.72 -19.67 -4.00
N LEU A 96 -9.11 -18.39 -3.90
CA LEU A 96 -8.38 -17.34 -3.19
C LEU A 96 -9.32 -16.57 -2.27
N LEU A 97 -8.91 -16.37 -1.02
CA LEU A 97 -9.55 -15.46 -0.07
C LEU A 97 -8.68 -14.22 0.14
N ILE A 98 -9.22 -13.02 -0.09
CA ILE A 98 -8.57 -11.74 0.20
C ILE A 98 -9.26 -11.07 1.38
N GLU A 99 -8.55 -10.93 2.50
CA GLU A 99 -9.01 -10.22 3.68
C GLU A 99 -8.77 -8.71 3.53
N ALA A 100 -9.84 -7.92 3.66
CA ALA A 100 -9.85 -6.46 3.57
C ALA A 100 -10.77 -5.83 4.64
N VAL A 101 -10.71 -6.35 5.87
CA VAL A 101 -11.41 -5.84 7.05
C VAL A 101 -10.59 -4.76 7.77
N SER A 102 -11.10 -4.25 8.90
CA SER A 102 -10.45 -3.21 9.70
C SER A 102 -9.01 -3.59 10.09
N GLU A 103 -8.13 -2.59 10.17
CA GLU A 103 -6.70 -2.74 10.47
C GLU A 103 -6.43 -3.03 11.96
N LYS A 104 -6.97 -4.14 12.45
CA LYS A 104 -6.83 -4.63 13.82
C LYS A 104 -6.44 -6.10 13.79
N MET A 105 -5.31 -6.43 14.43
CA MET A 105 -4.74 -7.78 14.43
C MET A 105 -5.75 -8.85 14.89
N ASP A 106 -6.45 -8.61 16.00
CA ASP A 106 -7.43 -9.58 16.52
C ASP A 106 -8.58 -9.85 15.56
N VAL A 107 -9.03 -8.82 14.82
CA VAL A 107 -10.11 -8.96 13.83
C VAL A 107 -9.63 -9.79 12.65
N LYS A 108 -8.43 -9.51 12.12
CA LYS A 108 -7.86 -10.28 11.00
C LYS A 108 -7.56 -11.72 11.37
N LYS A 109 -6.98 -11.96 12.56
CA LYS A 109 -6.79 -13.31 13.12
C LYS A 109 -8.11 -14.08 13.23
N LYS A 110 -9.18 -13.42 13.68
CA LYS A 110 -10.52 -14.03 13.75
C LYS A 110 -11.04 -14.40 12.37
N VAL A 111 -10.88 -13.54 11.37
CA VAL A 111 -11.24 -13.83 9.97
C VAL A 111 -10.52 -15.07 9.47
N PHE A 112 -9.20 -15.14 9.62
CA PHE A 112 -8.41 -16.29 9.17
C PHE A 112 -8.76 -17.58 9.91
N SER A 113 -8.93 -17.50 11.24
CA SER A 113 -9.33 -18.64 12.07
C SER A 113 -10.72 -19.18 11.71
N ASP A 114 -11.66 -18.30 11.36
CA ASP A 114 -12.97 -18.73 10.88
C ASP A 114 -12.87 -19.30 9.48
N ALA A 115 -12.20 -18.61 8.55
CA ALA A 115 -12.01 -19.06 7.19
C ALA A 115 -11.43 -20.48 7.14
N ASP A 116 -10.42 -20.78 7.98
CA ASP A 116 -9.77 -22.09 8.01
C ASP A 116 -10.70 -23.24 8.42
N LYS A 117 -11.79 -22.95 9.15
CA LYS A 117 -12.81 -23.95 9.52
C LYS A 117 -13.76 -24.27 8.37
N PHE A 118 -14.01 -23.31 7.49
CA PHE A 118 -15.04 -23.42 6.45
C PHE A 118 -14.47 -23.67 5.05
N LEU A 119 -13.25 -23.22 4.78
CA LEU A 119 -12.66 -23.25 3.44
C LEU A 119 -11.76 -24.47 3.23
N PRO A 120 -11.79 -25.10 2.04
CA PRO A 120 -10.96 -26.27 1.74
C PRO A 120 -9.45 -26.00 1.87
N PRO A 121 -8.61 -27.02 2.11
CA PRO A 121 -7.15 -26.86 2.31
C PRO A 121 -6.38 -26.19 1.17
N HIS A 122 -6.88 -26.23 -0.07
CA HIS A 122 -6.20 -25.64 -1.23
C HIS A 122 -6.33 -24.12 -1.31
N VAL A 123 -7.30 -23.51 -0.62
CA VAL A 123 -7.57 -22.08 -0.73
C VAL A 123 -6.43 -21.26 -0.16
N VAL A 124 -5.90 -20.32 -0.96
CA VAL A 124 -4.90 -19.36 -0.51
C VAL A 124 -5.57 -18.25 0.29
N PHE A 125 -5.04 -17.92 1.48
CA PHE A 125 -5.47 -16.80 2.30
C PHE A 125 -4.49 -15.64 2.14
N ALA A 126 -4.95 -14.56 1.54
CA ALA A 126 -4.21 -13.34 1.36
C ALA A 126 -4.76 -12.23 2.27
N SER A 127 -3.90 -11.50 2.98
CA SER A 127 -4.32 -10.26 3.67
C SER A 127 -3.91 -9.03 2.86
N ASN A 128 -4.84 -8.08 2.73
CA ASN A 128 -4.60 -6.74 2.18
C ASN A 128 -4.18 -5.73 3.29
N THR A 129 -3.68 -6.18 4.43
CA THR A 129 -3.08 -5.26 5.43
C THR A 129 -1.98 -4.42 4.78
N SER A 130 -1.77 -3.21 5.30
CA SER A 130 -0.70 -2.32 4.82
C SER A 130 0.56 -2.36 5.68
N ALA A 131 0.49 -2.98 6.87
CA ALA A 131 1.59 -2.93 7.83
C ALA A 131 1.56 -3.97 8.96
N LEU A 132 0.47 -4.71 9.17
CA LEU A 132 0.40 -5.76 10.19
C LEU A 132 1.13 -7.03 9.74
N SER A 133 1.64 -7.80 10.71
CA SER A 133 2.35 -9.04 10.41
C SER A 133 1.42 -10.11 9.86
N ILE A 134 1.71 -10.55 8.63
CA ILE A 134 1.10 -11.71 7.98
C ILE A 134 1.48 -12.99 8.73
N SER A 135 2.73 -13.13 9.18
CA SER A 135 3.16 -14.29 9.97
C SER A 135 2.38 -14.39 11.29
N GLU A 136 2.12 -13.27 11.96
CA GLU A 136 1.31 -13.27 13.17
C GLU A 136 -0.15 -13.68 12.90
N MET A 137 -0.72 -13.26 11.78
CA MET A 137 -2.04 -13.72 11.34
C MET A 137 -2.04 -15.21 10.98
N ALA A 138 -0.97 -15.72 10.36
CA ALA A 138 -0.82 -17.12 10.00
C ALA A 138 -0.78 -18.06 11.23
N GLU A 139 -0.48 -17.56 12.42
CA GLU A 139 -0.55 -18.37 13.65
C GLU A 139 -2.00 -18.61 14.14
N SER A 140 -3.02 -17.96 13.55
CA SER A 140 -4.43 -18.22 13.88
C SER A 140 -5.10 -19.32 13.04
N VAL A 141 -4.36 -19.91 12.09
CA VAL A 141 -4.82 -21.02 11.24
C VAL A 141 -4.10 -22.33 11.59
N SER A 142 -4.64 -23.45 11.14
CA SER A 142 -4.05 -24.78 11.28
C SER A 142 -2.66 -24.86 10.63
N ASP A 143 -1.79 -25.74 11.13
CA ASP A 143 -0.44 -25.89 10.56
C ASP A 143 -0.45 -26.30 9.08
N ALA A 144 -1.45 -27.07 8.66
CA ALA A 144 -1.66 -27.44 7.26
C ALA A 144 -2.02 -26.23 6.37
N ARG A 145 -2.62 -25.18 6.94
CA ARG A 145 -3.00 -23.96 6.22
C ARG A 145 -1.85 -22.96 6.10
N LYS A 146 -0.91 -22.93 7.05
CA LYS A 146 0.18 -21.92 7.09
C LYS A 146 0.92 -21.74 5.75
N PRO A 147 1.18 -22.79 4.95
CA PRO A 147 1.80 -22.63 3.63
C PRO A 147 0.95 -21.88 2.59
N GLN A 148 -0.37 -21.79 2.82
CA GLN A 148 -1.32 -21.08 1.98
C GLN A 148 -1.62 -19.65 2.49
N VAL A 149 -0.85 -19.12 3.44
CA VAL A 149 -1.06 -17.75 3.97
C VAL A 149 0.00 -16.79 3.45
N VAL A 150 -0.44 -15.77 2.73
CA VAL A 150 0.39 -14.74 2.10
C VAL A 150 -0.15 -13.33 2.39
N GLY A 151 0.66 -12.30 2.15
CA GLY A 151 0.13 -10.94 2.04
C GLY A 151 -0.05 -10.55 0.58
N LEU A 152 -1.11 -9.82 0.28
CA LEU A 152 -1.38 -9.30 -1.06
C LEU A 152 -1.88 -7.86 -0.91
N HIS A 153 -0.93 -6.94 -0.79
CA HIS A 153 -1.22 -5.55 -0.46
C HIS A 153 -1.45 -4.73 -1.73
N PHE A 154 -2.72 -4.32 -1.91
CA PHE A 154 -3.16 -3.42 -2.97
C PHE A 154 -3.17 -1.97 -2.48
N PHE A 155 -2.85 -1.06 -3.40
CA PHE A 155 -2.87 0.38 -3.13
C PHE A 155 -4.22 1.00 -3.49
N ASN A 156 -4.70 1.94 -2.67
CA ASN A 156 -5.97 2.63 -2.90
C ASN A 156 -5.82 3.74 -3.95
N PRO A 157 -6.69 3.84 -4.98
CA PRO A 157 -7.74 2.89 -5.35
C PRO A 157 -7.23 1.66 -6.11
N PRO A 158 -7.65 0.43 -5.76
CA PRO A 158 -7.12 -0.79 -6.38
C PRO A 158 -7.48 -0.91 -7.86
N THR A 159 -8.47 -0.18 -8.35
CA THR A 159 -8.85 -0.17 -9.78
C THR A 159 -7.96 0.72 -10.64
N GLN A 160 -7.10 1.54 -10.03
CA GLN A 160 -6.24 2.50 -10.70
C GLN A 160 -4.76 2.24 -10.42
N MET A 161 -4.43 1.90 -9.17
CA MET A 161 -3.04 1.68 -8.78
C MET A 161 -2.48 0.40 -9.43
N PRO A 162 -1.37 0.47 -10.17
CA PRO A 162 -0.86 -0.67 -10.94
C PRO A 162 -0.11 -1.68 -10.07
N LEU A 163 0.49 -1.25 -8.95
CA LEU A 163 1.31 -2.09 -8.09
C LEU A 163 0.49 -2.97 -7.14
N VAL A 164 1.01 -4.16 -6.86
CA VAL A 164 0.64 -5.03 -5.73
C VAL A 164 1.92 -5.56 -5.08
N GLU A 165 2.01 -5.48 -3.76
CA GLU A 165 3.06 -6.16 -2.99
C GLU A 165 2.60 -7.57 -2.62
N LEU A 166 3.36 -8.59 -3.05
CA LEU A 166 3.19 -9.97 -2.63
C LEU A 166 4.14 -10.26 -1.46
N ILE A 167 3.58 -10.39 -0.26
CA ILE A 167 4.36 -10.58 0.96
C ILE A 167 4.50 -12.06 1.27
N ALA A 168 5.74 -12.54 1.20
CA ALA A 168 6.10 -13.91 1.56
C ALA A 168 6.33 -14.05 3.07
N THR A 169 5.49 -14.85 3.73
CA THR A 169 5.76 -15.31 5.10
C THR A 169 6.84 -16.38 5.08
N ALA A 170 7.45 -16.66 6.24
CA ALA A 170 8.46 -17.72 6.36
C ALA A 170 7.91 -19.14 6.07
N LYS A 171 6.58 -19.33 6.15
CA LYS A 171 5.93 -20.63 5.95
C LYS A 171 5.21 -20.75 4.61
N ALA A 172 4.97 -19.64 3.90
CA ALA A 172 4.28 -19.61 2.62
C ALA A 172 4.99 -20.53 1.60
N SER A 173 4.21 -21.31 0.85
CA SER A 173 4.74 -22.17 -0.19
C SER A 173 4.95 -21.40 -1.49
N GLU A 174 5.91 -21.82 -2.31
CA GLU A 174 6.14 -21.20 -3.62
C GLU A 174 4.95 -21.40 -4.56
N GLU A 175 4.17 -22.48 -4.39
CA GLU A 175 2.95 -22.73 -5.14
C GLU A 175 1.87 -21.69 -4.81
N ALA A 176 1.67 -21.37 -3.52
CA ALA A 176 0.70 -20.35 -3.09
C ALA A 176 1.13 -18.95 -3.56
N LEU A 177 2.41 -18.62 -3.44
CA LEU A 177 2.98 -17.37 -3.92
C LEU A 177 2.84 -17.25 -5.44
N GLY A 178 3.16 -18.32 -6.19
CA GLY A 178 3.06 -18.35 -7.64
C GLY A 178 1.63 -18.20 -8.14
N ALA A 179 0.67 -18.91 -7.56
CA ALA A 179 -0.75 -18.80 -7.89
C ALA A 179 -1.27 -17.36 -7.71
N VAL A 180 -0.98 -16.75 -6.55
CA VAL A 180 -1.42 -15.39 -6.26
C VAL A 180 -0.72 -14.36 -7.14
N ALA A 181 0.56 -14.55 -7.42
CA ALA A 181 1.31 -13.67 -8.32
C ALA A 181 0.78 -13.74 -9.75
N ASP A 182 0.54 -14.94 -10.28
CA ASP A 182 -0.03 -15.14 -11.62
C ASP A 182 -1.42 -14.50 -11.73
N PHE A 183 -2.28 -14.73 -10.74
CA PHE A 183 -3.58 -14.10 -10.67
C PHE A 183 -3.48 -12.57 -10.68
N ALA A 184 -2.63 -11.99 -9.83
CA ALA A 184 -2.46 -10.53 -9.79
C ALA A 184 -1.86 -9.98 -11.10
N ALA A 185 -0.85 -10.62 -11.66
CA ALA A 185 -0.16 -10.16 -12.87
C ALA A 185 -0.99 -10.40 -14.13
N ASN A 186 -1.34 -11.65 -14.43
CA ASN A 186 -1.88 -12.07 -15.70
C ASN A 186 -3.41 -11.93 -15.77
N THR A 187 -4.10 -12.11 -14.64
CA THR A 187 -5.57 -11.92 -14.60
C THR A 187 -5.93 -10.47 -14.29
N LEU A 188 -5.38 -9.90 -13.22
CA LEU A 188 -5.72 -8.53 -12.82
C LEU A 188 -4.95 -7.45 -13.60
N GLY A 189 -3.84 -7.79 -14.26
CA GLY A 189 -3.01 -6.82 -14.98
C GLY A 189 -2.25 -5.89 -14.04
N LYS A 190 -1.78 -6.42 -12.90
CA LYS A 190 -1.00 -5.69 -11.91
C LYS A 190 0.49 -5.92 -12.12
N THR A 191 1.29 -4.94 -11.73
CA THR A 191 2.72 -5.16 -11.50
C THR A 191 2.88 -5.76 -10.11
N VAL A 192 3.41 -6.97 -10.02
CA VAL A 192 3.62 -7.67 -8.75
C VAL A 192 5.09 -7.56 -8.38
N ILE A 193 5.37 -7.12 -7.16
CA ILE A 193 6.71 -7.15 -6.56
C ILE A 193 6.72 -8.13 -5.39
N ARG A 194 7.80 -8.89 -5.23
CA ARG A 194 7.93 -9.86 -4.14
C ARG A 194 8.64 -9.20 -2.97
N VAL A 195 8.00 -9.26 -1.80
CA VAL A 195 8.48 -8.60 -0.58
C VAL A 195 8.58 -9.64 0.53
N LYS A 196 9.76 -9.74 1.14
CA LYS A 196 9.92 -10.46 2.41
C LYS A 196 9.22 -9.66 3.50
N GLU A 197 8.44 -10.34 4.34
CA GLU A 197 7.72 -9.67 5.42
C GLU A 197 8.64 -8.85 6.33
N CYS A 198 8.33 -7.56 6.47
CA CYS A 198 8.95 -6.64 7.42
C CYS A 198 7.96 -5.53 7.81
N PRO A 199 8.19 -4.79 8.92
CA PRO A 199 7.36 -3.65 9.29
C PRO A 199 7.23 -2.63 8.15
N GLY A 200 6.00 -2.36 7.72
CA GLY A 200 5.67 -1.46 6.61
C GLY A 200 5.98 -2.00 5.20
N PHE A 201 6.28 -3.29 5.07
CA PHE A 201 6.63 -3.94 3.81
C PHE A 201 7.71 -3.16 3.05
N LEU A 202 7.59 -3.01 1.72
CA LEU A 202 8.58 -2.29 0.95
C LEU A 202 8.17 -0.83 0.77
N VAL A 203 7.00 -0.59 0.18
CA VAL A 203 6.63 0.76 -0.27
C VAL A 203 6.51 1.76 0.88
N ASN A 204 5.79 1.40 1.95
CA ASN A 204 5.65 2.31 3.10
C ASN A 204 6.98 2.48 3.83
N ARG A 205 7.77 1.41 3.96
CA ARG A 205 9.11 1.45 4.53
C ARG A 205 10.00 2.46 3.80
N LEU A 206 9.98 2.49 2.46
CA LEU A 206 10.79 3.42 1.65
C LEU A 206 10.25 4.85 1.64
N LEU A 207 8.93 5.03 1.58
CA LEU A 207 8.29 6.35 1.49
C LEU A 207 8.42 7.16 2.77
N MET A 208 8.33 6.50 3.91
CA MET A 208 8.17 7.17 5.19
C MET A 208 9.41 7.96 5.63
N PRO A 209 10.66 7.50 5.42
CA PRO A 209 11.86 8.33 5.62
C PRO A 209 11.85 9.63 4.80
N TYR A 210 11.41 9.58 3.53
CA TYR A 210 11.28 10.77 2.67
C TYR A 210 10.29 11.78 3.23
N LEU A 211 9.10 11.31 3.63
CA LEU A 211 8.06 12.16 4.21
C LEU A 211 8.46 12.70 5.58
N ASN A 212 9.11 11.88 6.40
CA ASN A 212 9.60 12.29 7.70
C ASN A 212 10.63 13.41 7.56
N GLU A 213 11.60 13.26 6.65
CA GLU A 213 12.62 14.29 6.45
C GLU A 213 12.02 15.63 6.02
N ALA A 214 10.94 15.63 5.22
CA ALA A 214 10.20 16.85 4.90
C ALA A 214 9.66 17.53 6.17
N THR A 215 9.06 16.76 7.09
CA THR A 215 8.55 17.28 8.36
C THR A 215 9.67 17.73 9.32
N VAL A 216 10.84 17.10 9.28
CA VAL A 216 12.04 17.52 10.02
C VAL A 216 12.55 18.86 9.47
N LEU A 217 12.67 18.99 8.15
CA LEU A 217 13.06 20.22 7.48
C LEU A 217 12.11 21.38 7.81
N LEU A 218 10.81 21.12 7.79
CA LEU A 218 9.80 22.11 8.18
C LEU A 218 9.95 22.52 9.65
N MET A 219 10.35 21.60 10.53
CA MET A 219 10.57 21.94 11.93
C MET A 219 11.87 22.70 12.17
N GLU A 220 12.96 22.38 11.48
CA GLU A 220 14.27 22.96 11.84
C GLU A 220 14.66 24.17 10.99
N THR A 221 14.07 24.35 9.81
CA THR A 221 14.45 25.40 8.86
C THR A 221 13.37 26.48 8.72
N LYS A 222 13.71 27.56 8.02
CA LYS A 222 12.75 28.60 7.63
C LYS A 222 11.91 28.25 6.39
N LEU A 223 12.10 27.07 5.80
CA LEU A 223 11.34 26.64 4.63
C LEU A 223 9.85 26.52 4.96
N THR A 224 9.00 26.80 3.98
CA THR A 224 7.55 26.59 4.05
C THR A 224 7.14 25.27 3.39
N PRO A 225 5.94 24.74 3.69
CA PRO A 225 5.43 23.56 2.99
C PRO A 225 5.45 23.72 1.46
N GLU A 226 5.07 24.90 0.95
CA GLU A 226 5.04 25.19 -0.49
C GLU A 226 6.43 25.15 -1.12
N GLN A 227 7.47 25.65 -0.44
CA GLN A 227 8.83 25.61 -0.94
C GLN A 227 9.37 24.18 -1.04
N ILE A 228 9.08 23.34 -0.04
CA ILE A 228 9.49 21.93 -0.04
C ILE A 228 8.70 21.14 -1.09
N ASP A 229 7.39 21.36 -1.19
CA ASP A 229 6.53 20.73 -2.21
C ASP A 229 6.93 21.13 -3.63
N ALA A 230 7.37 22.37 -3.85
CA ALA A 230 7.84 22.84 -5.15
C ALA A 230 9.09 22.09 -5.61
N GLU A 231 10.06 21.81 -4.73
CA GLU A 231 11.27 21.06 -5.10
C GLU A 231 10.94 19.62 -5.50
N ALA A 232 10.01 18.97 -4.80
CA ALA A 232 9.54 17.65 -5.19
C ALA A 232 8.89 17.66 -6.59
N LYS A 233 8.05 18.67 -6.89
CA LYS A 233 7.47 18.82 -8.23
C LYS A 233 8.53 19.11 -9.30
N ASN A 234 9.53 19.94 -9.01
CA ASN A 234 10.65 20.24 -9.91
C ASN A 234 11.48 18.98 -10.23
N PHE A 235 11.61 18.07 -9.28
CA PHE A 235 12.26 16.78 -9.49
C PHE A 235 11.47 15.86 -10.45
N GLY A 236 10.15 16.03 -10.47
CA GLY A 236 9.21 15.28 -11.31
C GLY A 236 8.18 14.48 -10.51
N TRP A 237 8.11 14.62 -9.18
CA TRP A 237 7.10 13.94 -8.39
C TRP A 237 5.70 14.46 -8.74
N PRO A 238 4.67 13.58 -8.77
CA PRO A 238 3.29 14.00 -9.07
C PRO A 238 2.73 14.95 -8.01
N MET A 239 3.17 14.81 -6.76
CA MET A 239 2.76 15.63 -5.61
C MET A 239 3.96 15.91 -4.73
N GLY A 240 3.94 17.04 -4.03
CA GLY A 240 4.92 17.30 -2.97
C GLY A 240 4.60 16.51 -1.71
N PRO A 241 5.58 16.34 -0.79
CA PRO A 241 5.42 15.52 0.42
C PRO A 241 4.24 15.97 1.31
N PHE A 242 4.00 17.27 1.47
CA PHE A 242 2.92 17.75 2.34
C PHE A 242 1.56 17.59 1.67
N THR A 243 1.47 17.84 0.36
CA THR A 243 0.25 17.57 -0.40
C THR A 243 -0.10 16.07 -0.34
N LEU A 244 0.91 15.21 -0.46
CA LEU A 244 0.73 13.76 -0.35
C LEU A 244 0.29 13.35 1.05
N LEU A 245 0.95 13.85 2.11
CA LEU A 245 0.56 13.57 3.50
C LEU A 245 -0.89 13.97 3.79
N ASP A 246 -1.32 15.15 3.35
CA ASP A 246 -2.71 15.59 3.53
C ASP A 246 -3.72 14.76 2.73
N MET A 247 -3.33 14.26 1.55
CA MET A 247 -4.19 13.39 0.75
C MET A 247 -4.31 11.98 1.36
N LEU A 248 -3.22 11.42 1.88
CA LEU A 248 -3.20 10.13 2.55
C LEU A 248 -4.01 10.17 3.86
N GLY A 249 -3.88 11.28 4.58
CA GLY A 249 -4.45 11.49 5.90
C GLY A 249 -3.38 11.35 6.98
N LEU A 250 -3.28 12.37 7.84
CA LEU A 250 -2.20 12.46 8.84
C LEU A 250 -2.32 11.43 9.96
N ASP A 251 -3.54 11.03 10.30
CA ASP A 251 -3.82 9.94 11.24
C ASP A 251 -3.32 8.58 10.69
N VAL A 252 -3.57 8.30 9.41
CA VAL A 252 -3.07 7.08 8.75
C VAL A 252 -1.54 7.11 8.67
N ALA A 253 -0.96 8.25 8.30
CA ALA A 253 0.50 8.40 8.27
C ALA A 253 1.13 8.22 9.66
N ALA A 254 0.48 8.71 10.73
CA ALA A 254 0.94 8.52 12.10
C ALA A 254 0.88 7.04 12.53
N GLU A 255 -0.18 6.31 12.17
CA GLU A 255 -0.28 4.86 12.45
C GLU A 255 0.86 4.08 11.78
N VAL A 256 1.15 4.36 10.50
CA VAL A 256 2.27 3.74 9.78
C VAL A 256 3.61 4.12 10.42
N ALA A 257 3.79 5.40 10.80
CA ALA A 257 4.98 5.87 11.49
C ALA A 257 5.21 5.12 12.83
N ASP A 258 4.16 4.83 13.59
CA ASP A 258 4.26 4.09 14.85
C ASP A 258 4.61 2.61 14.63
N ILE A 259 4.15 2.01 13.53
CA ILE A 259 4.55 0.65 13.15
C ILE A 259 6.03 0.61 12.79
N LEU A 260 6.49 1.54 11.94
CA LEU A 260 7.89 1.62 11.55
C LEU A 260 8.80 1.93 12.74
N GLN A 261 8.41 2.84 13.62
CA GLN A 261 9.19 3.18 14.81
C GLN A 261 9.29 2.00 15.78
N ARG A 262 8.22 1.22 15.97
CA ARG A 262 8.28 -0.03 16.76
C ARG A 262 9.19 -1.08 16.13
N GLY A 263 9.20 -1.18 14.80
CA GLY A 263 10.00 -2.15 14.06
C GLY A 263 11.48 -1.81 13.97
N TYR A 264 11.82 -0.53 13.81
CA TYR A 264 13.16 -0.07 13.45
C TYR A 264 13.80 0.87 14.50
N GLY A 265 13.06 1.28 15.52
CA GLY A 265 13.57 2.12 16.61
C GLY A 265 13.86 3.56 16.19
N GLU A 266 14.94 4.13 16.73
CA GLU A 266 15.28 5.55 16.53
C GLU A 266 15.49 5.93 15.06
N ARG A 267 15.93 5.00 14.19
CA ARG A 267 16.12 5.30 12.75
C ARG A 267 14.82 5.61 12.01
N ALA A 268 13.68 5.13 12.52
CA ALA A 268 12.35 5.37 11.96
C ALA A 268 11.52 6.33 12.84
N LYS A 269 12.17 7.09 13.72
CA LYS A 269 11.48 8.05 14.59
C LYS A 269 10.98 9.23 13.77
N PHE A 270 9.67 9.40 13.80
CA PHE A 270 9.01 10.49 13.09
C PHE A 270 9.03 11.81 13.87
N SER A 271 9.10 12.91 13.12
CA SER A 271 9.00 14.27 13.63
C SER A 271 7.74 14.47 14.49
N PRO A 272 7.81 15.24 15.60
CA PRO A 272 6.68 15.39 16.52
C PRO A 272 5.53 16.23 15.94
N ILE A 273 5.77 17.04 14.90
CA ILE A 273 4.71 17.86 14.27
C ILE A 273 3.58 17.01 13.70
N LEU A 274 3.88 15.83 13.15
CA LEU A 274 2.86 14.93 12.60
C LEU A 274 1.83 14.54 13.67
N ARG A 275 2.31 14.14 14.86
CA ARG A 275 1.45 13.73 15.98
C ARG A 275 0.68 14.91 16.54
N LYS A 276 1.32 16.08 16.61
CA LYS A 276 0.66 17.31 17.03
C LYS A 276 -0.53 17.67 16.14
N LEU A 277 -0.41 17.52 14.82
CA LEU A 277 -1.52 17.78 13.89
C LEU A 277 -2.67 16.77 14.07
N VAL A 278 -2.34 15.49 14.31
CA VAL A 278 -3.32 14.45 14.63
C VAL A 278 -4.06 14.75 15.93
N ASP A 279 -3.37 15.18 16.99
CA ASP A 279 -3.97 15.59 18.27
C ASP A 279 -4.96 16.76 18.11
N LEU A 280 -4.66 17.67 17.18
CA LEU A 280 -5.52 18.79 16.78
C LEU A 280 -6.64 18.39 15.81
N LYS A 281 -6.79 17.09 15.50
CA LYS A 281 -7.75 16.54 14.53
C LYS A 281 -7.62 17.11 13.11
N ARG A 282 -6.41 17.55 12.75
CA ARG A 282 -6.06 17.97 11.40
C ARG A 282 -5.57 16.74 10.64
N PHE A 283 -6.48 16.06 9.95
CA PHE A 283 -6.23 14.83 9.22
C PHE A 283 -6.03 15.03 7.71
N GLY A 284 -5.76 16.25 7.25
CA GLY A 284 -5.56 16.58 5.84
C GLY A 284 -6.87 16.84 5.10
N VAL A 285 -6.94 16.43 3.83
CA VAL A 285 -8.05 16.71 2.91
C VAL A 285 -9.40 16.28 3.50
N LYS A 286 -9.45 15.13 4.18
CA LYS A 286 -10.70 14.57 4.72
C LYS A 286 -11.29 15.37 5.89
N SER A 287 -10.48 16.14 6.61
CA SER A 287 -10.94 17.05 7.66
C SER A 287 -10.93 18.51 7.22
N GLY A 288 -10.48 18.81 5.99
CA GLY A 288 -10.31 20.18 5.48
C GLY A 288 -9.04 20.89 5.97
N ALA A 289 -8.22 20.24 6.78
CA ALA A 289 -7.05 20.84 7.40
C ALA A 289 -5.98 19.80 7.79
N GLY A 290 -4.72 20.11 7.50
CA GLY A 290 -3.52 19.31 7.73
C GLY A 290 -2.28 20.20 7.73
N PHE A 291 -1.31 19.91 6.87
CA PHE A 291 -0.22 20.85 6.55
C PHE A 291 -0.73 22.05 5.74
N TYR A 292 -1.74 21.83 4.91
CA TYR A 292 -2.53 22.84 4.21
C TYR A 292 -3.95 22.95 4.79
N GLY A 293 -4.68 23.99 4.39
CA GLY A 293 -6.09 24.19 4.72
C GLY A 293 -6.38 25.55 5.35
N ASP A 294 -7.67 25.91 5.37
CA ASP A 294 -8.14 27.25 5.72
C ASP A 294 -8.30 27.48 7.24
N ASP A 295 -8.05 26.45 8.05
CA ASP A 295 -8.10 26.55 9.51
C ASP A 295 -6.87 27.28 10.06
N VAL A 296 -7.10 28.48 10.60
CA VAL A 296 -6.14 29.25 11.40
C VAL A 296 -6.06 28.63 12.79
N PRO A 297 -4.87 28.32 13.36
CA PRO A 297 -3.52 28.75 12.96
C PRO A 297 -2.87 27.92 11.83
N SER A 298 -1.93 28.52 11.07
CA SER A 298 -1.15 27.79 10.06
C SER A 298 -0.27 26.71 10.69
N VAL A 299 0.24 25.75 9.90
CA VAL A 299 1.17 24.73 10.45
C VAL A 299 2.45 25.36 11.01
N ILE A 300 2.91 26.48 10.43
CA ILE A 300 4.07 27.23 10.93
C ILE A 300 3.76 27.86 12.28
N ASP A 301 2.59 28.48 12.44
CA ASP A 301 2.17 29.06 13.71
C ASP A 301 2.06 27.97 14.79
N ILE A 302 1.48 26.82 14.46
CA ILE A 302 1.42 25.66 15.36
C ILE A 302 2.84 25.22 15.77
N ILE A 303 3.78 25.17 14.83
CA ILE A 303 5.17 24.81 15.13
C ILE A 303 5.78 25.84 16.09
N LEU A 304 5.65 27.14 15.82
CA LEU A 304 6.25 28.20 16.64
C LEU A 304 5.64 28.27 18.04
N GLU A 305 4.35 28.02 18.18
CA GLU A 305 3.65 27.99 19.47
C GLU A 305 4.07 26.80 20.35
N ASN A 306 4.33 25.64 19.75
CA ASN A 306 4.60 24.40 20.48
C ASN A 306 6.09 24.05 20.58
N TYR A 307 6.91 24.60 19.69
CA TYR A 307 8.35 24.34 19.58
C TYR A 307 9.09 25.68 19.31
N PRO A 308 9.14 26.60 20.30
CA PRO A 308 9.62 27.97 20.08
C PRO A 308 11.09 28.08 19.65
N ASP A 309 11.94 27.13 20.05
CA ASP A 309 13.37 27.08 19.67
C ASP A 309 13.63 26.37 18.32
N SER A 310 12.57 26.05 17.58
CA SER A 310 12.64 25.40 16.28
C SER A 310 12.88 26.42 15.14
N ARG A 311 12.94 25.95 13.89
CA ARG A 311 13.00 26.77 12.66
C ARG A 311 14.16 27.78 12.59
N SER A 312 15.30 27.45 13.20
CA SER A 312 16.47 28.33 13.30
C SER A 312 17.51 28.15 12.19
N LYS A 313 17.51 26.99 11.50
CA LYS A 313 18.52 26.65 10.51
C LYS A 313 18.23 27.32 9.16
N ASP A 314 19.30 27.74 8.49
CA ASP A 314 19.26 28.25 7.13
C ASP A 314 19.76 27.15 6.17
N VAL A 315 18.82 26.54 5.45
CA VAL A 315 19.06 25.45 4.50
C VAL A 315 18.29 25.79 3.23
N SER A 316 18.95 25.71 2.07
CA SER A 316 18.28 25.94 0.79
C SER A 316 17.21 24.86 0.53
N ALA A 317 16.14 25.21 -0.17
CA ALA A 317 15.09 24.24 -0.52
C ALA A 317 15.68 23.03 -1.29
N ALA A 318 16.61 23.29 -2.20
CA ALA A 318 17.31 22.26 -2.96
C ALA A 318 18.14 21.31 -2.07
N ASP A 319 18.86 21.83 -1.07
CA ASP A 319 19.61 20.98 -0.13
C ASP A 319 18.68 20.21 0.80
N GLY A 320 17.56 20.81 1.21
CA GLY A 320 16.50 20.10 1.92
C GLY A 320 15.97 18.93 1.10
N PHE A 321 15.64 19.16 -0.17
CA PHE A 321 15.17 18.10 -1.05
C PHE A 321 16.20 16.98 -1.24
N ARG A 322 17.50 17.31 -1.35
CA ARG A 322 18.57 16.29 -1.38
C ARG A 322 18.57 15.42 -0.14
N ARG A 323 18.34 15.98 1.05
CA ARG A 323 18.24 15.21 2.30
C ARG A 323 17.03 14.27 2.30
N MET A 324 15.88 14.73 1.81
CA MET A 324 14.69 13.89 1.67
C MET A 324 14.96 12.69 0.75
N MET A 325 15.60 12.94 -0.40
CA MET A 325 16.00 11.89 -1.33
C MET A 325 17.03 10.94 -0.71
N ALA A 326 17.98 11.45 0.08
CA ALA A 326 18.95 10.63 0.79
C ALA A 326 18.26 9.68 1.79
N GLY A 327 17.22 10.14 2.49
CA GLY A 327 16.40 9.28 3.37
C GLY A 327 15.77 8.10 2.62
N LEU A 328 15.16 8.37 1.46
CA LEU A 328 14.57 7.34 0.60
C LEU A 328 15.61 6.35 0.08
N VAL A 329 16.71 6.87 -0.49
CA VAL A 329 17.78 6.06 -1.08
C VAL A 329 18.47 5.18 -0.03
N ASN A 330 18.76 5.73 1.16
CA ASN A 330 19.35 4.96 2.24
C ASN A 330 18.45 3.79 2.65
N GLU A 331 17.15 4.03 2.76
CA GLU A 331 16.22 2.95 3.12
C GLU A 331 16.09 1.91 1.99
N ALA A 332 16.19 2.34 0.73
CA ALA A 332 16.20 1.44 -0.43
C ALA A 332 17.44 0.52 -0.42
N VAL A 333 18.61 1.09 -0.13
CA VAL A 333 19.85 0.30 0.03
C VAL A 333 19.73 -0.67 1.21
N LEU A 334 19.20 -0.22 2.35
CA LEU A 334 18.99 -1.11 3.51
C LEU A 334 18.00 -2.24 3.19
N ALA A 335 16.90 -1.95 2.48
CA ALA A 335 15.95 -2.97 2.07
C ALA A 335 16.60 -4.03 1.15
N LEU A 336 17.49 -3.60 0.25
CA LEU A 336 18.27 -4.50 -0.59
C LEU A 336 19.24 -5.36 0.23
N GLU A 337 20.01 -4.75 1.13
CA GLU A 337 21.01 -5.43 1.98
C GLU A 337 20.37 -6.44 2.94
N GLU A 338 19.17 -6.14 3.46
CA GLU A 338 18.40 -7.03 4.33
C GLU A 338 17.66 -8.15 3.56
N GLY A 339 17.72 -8.14 2.23
CA GLY A 339 17.03 -9.08 1.36
C GLY A 339 15.52 -8.96 1.44
N VAL A 340 15.01 -7.73 1.63
CA VAL A 340 13.57 -7.44 1.68
C VAL A 340 12.95 -7.58 0.30
N ALA A 341 13.64 -7.10 -0.73
CA ALA A 341 13.25 -7.19 -2.13
C ALA A 341 14.49 -7.13 -3.02
N SER A 342 14.38 -7.54 -4.28
CA SER A 342 15.47 -7.35 -5.26
C SER A 342 15.60 -5.87 -5.63
N ALA A 343 16.69 -5.51 -6.30
CA ALA A 343 16.87 -4.14 -6.79
C ALA A 343 15.75 -3.77 -7.76
N GLU A 344 15.36 -4.67 -8.66
CA GLU A 344 14.29 -4.49 -9.64
C GLU A 344 12.93 -4.26 -8.94
N ASP A 345 12.61 -5.06 -7.92
CA ASP A 345 11.36 -4.93 -7.16
C ASP A 345 11.31 -3.62 -6.34
N ILE A 346 12.46 -3.16 -5.83
CA ILE A 346 12.58 -1.83 -5.18
C ILE A 346 12.25 -0.72 -6.17
N GLU A 347 12.84 -0.76 -7.36
CA GLU A 347 12.60 0.25 -8.39
C GLU A 347 11.13 0.23 -8.84
N LEU A 348 10.58 -0.94 -9.17
CA LEU A 348 9.18 -1.11 -9.56
C LEU A 348 8.22 -0.66 -8.46
N GLY A 349 8.54 -1.00 -7.20
CA GLY A 349 7.79 -0.56 -6.02
C GLY A 349 7.75 0.96 -5.91
N CYS A 350 8.87 1.63 -6.16
CA CYS A 350 8.91 3.09 -6.14
C CYS A 350 8.22 3.73 -7.34
N LEU A 351 8.44 3.22 -8.55
CA LEU A 351 7.84 3.76 -9.78
C LEU A 351 6.31 3.65 -9.77
N TYR A 352 5.79 2.49 -9.35
CA TYR A 352 4.36 2.18 -9.46
C TYR A 352 3.58 2.30 -8.15
N GLY A 353 4.26 2.29 -7.00
CA GLY A 353 3.64 2.41 -5.67
C GLY A 353 3.57 3.86 -5.19
N ILE A 354 4.69 4.58 -5.24
CA ILE A 354 4.77 5.98 -4.76
C ILE A 354 4.83 7.02 -5.88
N GLY A 355 4.90 6.58 -7.14
CA GLY A 355 4.96 7.46 -8.29
C GLY A 355 6.32 8.13 -8.48
N PHE A 356 7.41 7.41 -8.19
CA PHE A 356 8.76 7.90 -8.47
C PHE A 356 8.90 8.25 -9.95
N PRO A 357 9.55 9.38 -10.31
CA PRO A 357 9.52 9.86 -11.69
C PRO A 357 10.14 8.86 -12.68
N LEU A 358 9.37 8.42 -13.68
CA LEU A 358 9.82 7.43 -14.68
C LEU A 358 11.12 7.85 -15.39
N ALA A 359 11.27 9.15 -15.70
CA ALA A 359 12.48 9.71 -16.33
C ALA A 359 13.75 9.59 -15.45
N ARG A 360 13.60 9.18 -14.20
CA ARG A 360 14.69 8.97 -13.23
C ARG A 360 14.96 7.50 -12.96
N GLU A 361 14.23 6.58 -13.59
CA GLU A 361 14.43 5.10 -13.59
C GLU A 361 14.31 4.39 -12.22
N GLY A 362 14.00 5.14 -11.16
CA GLY A 362 13.84 4.62 -9.80
C GLY A 362 14.94 5.12 -8.85
N PRO A 363 14.75 5.01 -7.51
CA PRO A 363 15.70 5.52 -6.53
C PRO A 363 17.11 4.95 -6.59
N LEU A 364 17.31 3.66 -6.86
CA LEU A 364 18.65 3.06 -6.84
C LEU A 364 19.44 3.45 -8.09
N HIS A 365 18.82 3.42 -9.27
CA HIS A 365 19.38 3.91 -10.54
C HIS A 365 19.68 5.41 -10.44
N TRP A 366 18.75 6.19 -9.90
CA TRP A 366 18.97 7.62 -9.67
C TRP A 366 20.17 7.85 -8.75
N ALA A 367 20.28 7.13 -7.64
CA ALA A 367 21.42 7.24 -6.73
C ALA A 367 22.75 6.86 -7.41
N GLN A 368 22.77 5.78 -8.19
CA GLN A 368 23.94 5.34 -8.94
C GLN A 368 24.39 6.40 -9.94
N LYS A 369 23.48 6.94 -10.76
CA LYS A 369 23.78 7.98 -11.77
C LYS A 369 24.31 9.27 -11.17
N ASN A 370 23.97 9.55 -9.92
CA ASN A 370 24.43 10.74 -9.20
C ASN A 370 25.65 10.45 -8.30
N GLY A 371 26.24 9.26 -8.37
CA GLY A 371 27.44 8.91 -7.60
C GLY A 371 27.20 8.84 -6.09
N LEU A 372 25.97 8.53 -5.67
CA LEU A 372 25.55 8.49 -4.26
C LEU A 372 25.77 7.11 -3.61
N LEU A 373 26.11 6.09 -4.40
CA LEU A 373 26.32 4.72 -3.93
C LEU A 373 27.81 4.42 -3.77
N ALA A 374 28.17 3.75 -2.67
CA ALA A 374 29.54 3.31 -2.43
C ALA A 374 29.99 2.20 -3.39
N LYS A 375 29.05 1.41 -3.93
CA LYS A 375 29.27 0.36 -4.93
C LYS A 375 28.13 0.40 -5.95
N PRO A 376 28.40 0.15 -7.24
CA PRO A 376 27.35 0.04 -8.24
C PRO A 376 26.46 -1.18 -7.93
N ILE A 377 25.15 -0.99 -8.07
CA ILE A 377 24.12 -2.03 -7.95
C ILE A 377 23.82 -2.60 -9.34
N PHE A 378 23.75 -1.73 -10.36
CA PHE A 378 23.47 -2.11 -11.74
C PHE A 378 24.75 -2.04 -12.59
N GLY A 379 24.88 -2.93 -13.59
CA GLY A 379 25.96 -2.89 -14.58
C GLY A 379 25.82 -1.74 -15.59
N ASP A 380 26.82 -1.58 -16.46
CA ASP A 380 26.87 -0.49 -17.46
C ASP A 380 25.75 -0.53 -18.51
N SER A 381 25.06 -1.67 -18.67
CA SER A 381 24.03 -1.88 -19.69
C SER A 381 22.64 -1.36 -19.32
N GLY A 382 22.41 -0.90 -18.08
CA GLY A 382 21.05 -0.74 -17.56
C GLY A 382 20.29 -2.08 -17.49
N TRP A 383 19.05 -2.04 -17.02
CA TRP A 383 18.10 -3.15 -16.80
C TRP A 383 18.37 -4.45 -17.56
#